data_AF-A0A2E0XZH1-F1
#
_entry.id   AF-A0A2E0XZH1-F1
#
_cell.length_a   1.000
_cell.length_b   1.000
_cell.length_c   1.000
_cell.angle_alpha   90.00
_cell.angle_beta   90.00
_cell.angle_gamma   90.00
#
_symmetry.space_group_name_H-M   'P 1'
#
loop_
_entity.id
_entity.type
_entity.pdbx_description
1 polymer ?
#
loop_
_entity_poly.entity_id
_entity_poly.type
_entity_poly.pdbx_seq_one_letter_code
_entity_poly.pdbx_strand_id
1 'polypeptide(L)'
;MVSTAAVQGDCTADANQDGVVNANDILIALSAWGPCQAPCGSDTDDSGTVDVIDVLAIIDGWGDCESEGLELIFEQNFEHRQAGAYDEEMLDEDWNAPTWSQGIDDGRVSIVETDDGQNMALAVLYPEGEYGTSNTGCQWKLLFEESHECVVLSYRLRFESPFDFVKGGKLPGLIGGEGNTGGGIPDGTDGWSARMMWRTDGDIMNYVYHPDQPENYGENMYWQSDGQTLQFIPGQWHDVKHEITMNTPGLNDGSIRGWLDGELVLERTDMRFRDIADFAIDGLYFSTFFGGGSSSWSTTKDETILFDDFTIQTDCH
;
A
#
# COMPACT_ATOMS: atom_id res chain seq x y z
N MET A 1 0.60 -34.98 -22.04
CA MET A 1 1.28 -33.69 -22.19
C MET A 1 0.24 -32.71 -22.67
N VAL A 2 -0.43 -32.05 -21.72
CA VAL A 2 -1.37 -30.98 -22.02
C VAL A 2 -0.54 -29.71 -21.92
N SER A 3 -0.29 -29.08 -23.07
CA SER A 3 0.37 -27.79 -23.15
C SER A 3 -0.59 -26.76 -22.59
N THR A 4 -0.21 -26.14 -21.48
CA THR A 4 -0.82 -24.91 -20.99
C THR A 4 -0.56 -23.81 -22.01
N ALA A 5 -1.58 -23.40 -22.75
CA ALA A 5 -1.56 -22.11 -23.41
C ALA A 5 -1.74 -21.07 -22.30
N ALA A 6 -0.71 -20.27 -22.07
CA ALA A 6 -0.86 -19.02 -21.34
C ALA A 6 -1.89 -18.19 -22.11
N VAL A 7 -2.89 -17.65 -21.40
CA VAL A 7 -3.73 -16.58 -21.94
C VAL A 7 -2.80 -15.39 -22.07
N GLN A 8 -2.50 -15.04 -23.32
CA GLN A 8 -1.67 -13.90 -23.69
C GLN A 8 -2.52 -12.65 -23.43
N GLY A 9 -2.11 -11.82 -22.48
CA GLY A 9 -2.64 -10.45 -22.35
C GLY A 9 -2.42 -9.69 -23.67
N ASP A 10 -3.37 -8.83 -24.02
CA ASP A 10 -3.57 -8.30 -25.37
C ASP A 10 -2.54 -7.22 -25.73
N CYS A 11 -1.33 -7.66 -26.13
CA CYS A 11 -0.23 -6.83 -26.66
C CYS A 11 -0.22 -6.87 -28.21
N THR A 12 -1.40 -6.76 -28.83
CA THR A 12 -1.55 -6.85 -30.29
C THR A 12 -0.92 -5.67 -31.05
N ALA A 13 -0.67 -4.56 -30.36
CA ALA A 13 -0.03 -3.36 -30.90
C ALA A 13 1.51 -3.38 -30.92
N ASP A 14 2.17 -4.35 -30.29
CA ASP A 14 3.63 -4.50 -30.34
C ASP A 14 4.03 -5.23 -31.63
N ALA A 15 4.22 -4.44 -32.68
CA ALA A 15 4.53 -4.94 -34.01
C ALA A 15 5.88 -5.68 -34.07
N ASN A 16 6.79 -5.40 -33.13
CA ASN A 16 8.16 -5.90 -33.16
C ASN A 16 8.44 -6.98 -32.10
N GLN A 17 7.50 -7.18 -31.17
CA GLN A 17 7.51 -8.17 -30.09
C GLN A 17 8.69 -7.98 -29.13
N ASP A 18 9.11 -6.73 -28.88
CA ASP A 18 10.12 -6.40 -27.86
C ASP A 18 9.52 -6.15 -26.47
N GLY A 19 8.19 -6.23 -26.33
CA GLY A 19 7.46 -6.01 -25.10
C GLY A 19 7.07 -4.56 -24.85
N VAL A 20 7.30 -3.64 -25.80
CA VAL A 20 7.01 -2.20 -25.64
C VAL A 20 6.41 -1.62 -26.92
N VAL A 21 5.20 -1.08 -26.85
CA VAL A 21 4.60 -0.32 -27.95
C VAL A 21 5.15 1.10 -27.97
N ASN A 22 5.95 1.43 -28.98
CA ASN A 22 6.62 2.72 -29.09
C ASN A 22 6.77 3.19 -30.55
N ALA A 23 7.63 4.19 -30.77
CA ALA A 23 7.84 4.78 -32.09
C ALA A 23 8.37 3.77 -33.12
N ASN A 24 9.08 2.73 -32.68
CA ASN A 24 9.57 1.68 -33.56
C ASN A 24 8.41 0.88 -34.17
N ASP A 25 7.34 0.63 -33.42
CA ASP A 25 6.16 -0.11 -33.89
C ASP A 25 5.39 0.68 -34.95
N ILE A 26 5.27 2.00 -34.77
CA ILE A 26 4.74 2.90 -35.81
C ILE A 26 5.60 2.81 -37.08
N LEU A 27 6.93 2.88 -36.94
CA LEU A 27 7.82 2.82 -38.10
C LEU A 27 7.69 1.49 -38.84
N ILE A 28 7.48 0.39 -38.11
CA ILE A 28 7.27 -0.94 -38.68
C ILE A 28 5.92 -0.99 -39.40
N ALA A 29 4.83 -0.51 -38.80
CA ALA A 29 3.51 -0.44 -39.44
C ALA A 29 3.52 0.42 -40.72
N LEU A 30 4.15 1.59 -40.68
CA LEU A 30 4.33 2.44 -41.87
C LEU A 30 5.17 1.76 -42.96
N SER A 31 6.14 0.93 -42.58
CA SER A 31 6.95 0.16 -43.53
C SER A 31 6.21 -1.02 -44.15
N ALA A 32 5.19 -1.54 -43.46
CA ALA A 32 4.39 -2.70 -43.85
C ALA A 32 3.07 -2.33 -44.55
N TRP A 33 2.83 -1.04 -44.83
CA TRP A 33 1.57 -0.51 -45.32
C TRP A 33 1.00 -1.24 -46.56
N GLY A 34 -0.26 -1.66 -46.45
CA GLY A 34 -1.00 -2.36 -47.50
C GLY A 34 -1.34 -3.81 -47.15
N PRO A 35 -1.77 -4.61 -48.13
CA PRO A 35 -2.21 -5.98 -47.89
C PRO A 35 -1.10 -6.82 -47.28
N CYS A 36 -1.40 -7.49 -46.16
CA CYS A 36 -0.44 -8.35 -45.47
C CYS A 36 -0.89 -9.82 -45.53
N GLN A 37 0.07 -10.74 -45.58
CA GLN A 37 -0.20 -12.18 -45.47
C GLN A 37 0.33 -12.68 -44.13
N ALA A 38 -0.53 -13.29 -43.32
CA ALA A 38 -0.20 -13.76 -41.99
C ALA A 38 1.00 -14.73 -41.97
N PRO A 39 1.83 -14.69 -40.90
CA PRO A 39 1.75 -13.80 -39.74
C PRO A 39 2.31 -12.40 -40.01
N CYS A 40 1.58 -11.36 -39.60
CA CYS A 40 1.92 -9.96 -39.78
C CYS A 40 1.76 -9.22 -38.44
N GLY A 41 2.87 -8.88 -37.77
CA GLY A 41 2.80 -8.24 -36.45
C GLY A 41 2.21 -6.83 -36.47
N SER A 42 2.15 -6.18 -37.64
CA SER A 42 1.63 -4.82 -37.80
C SER A 42 0.15 -4.73 -38.18
N ASP A 43 -0.51 -5.87 -38.41
CA ASP A 43 -1.95 -5.96 -38.68
C ASP A 43 -2.65 -6.26 -37.34
N THR A 44 -2.86 -5.19 -36.58
CA THR A 44 -3.28 -5.22 -35.16
C THR A 44 -4.76 -5.57 -35.00
N ASP A 45 -5.58 -5.36 -36.04
CA ASP A 45 -7.01 -5.66 -36.03
C ASP A 45 -7.38 -6.93 -36.84
N ASP A 46 -6.36 -7.70 -37.27
CA ASP A 46 -6.47 -8.91 -38.09
C ASP A 46 -7.32 -8.72 -39.37
N SER A 47 -7.36 -7.50 -39.92
CA SER A 47 -8.12 -7.19 -41.14
C SER A 47 -7.49 -7.73 -42.42
N GLY A 48 -6.21 -8.14 -42.36
CA GLY A 48 -5.41 -8.59 -43.50
C GLY A 48 -4.75 -7.44 -44.26
N THR A 49 -4.79 -6.21 -43.73
CA THR A 49 -4.21 -5.01 -44.34
C THR A 49 -3.64 -4.11 -43.26
N VAL A 50 -2.36 -3.74 -43.37
CA VAL A 50 -1.77 -2.71 -42.50
C VAL A 50 -2.17 -1.33 -43.03
N ASP A 51 -2.98 -0.60 -42.29
CA ASP A 51 -3.43 0.75 -42.64
C ASP A 51 -3.45 1.74 -41.46
N VAL A 52 -4.27 2.78 -41.57
CA VAL A 52 -4.34 3.83 -40.55
C VAL A 52 -4.95 3.33 -39.25
N ILE A 53 -5.81 2.31 -39.31
CA ILE A 53 -6.44 1.72 -38.13
C ILE A 53 -5.37 1.07 -37.26
N ASP A 54 -4.39 0.38 -37.86
CA ASP A 54 -3.29 -0.23 -37.11
C ASP A 54 -2.37 0.80 -36.47
N VAL A 55 -2.06 1.88 -37.18
CA VAL A 55 -1.26 2.97 -36.60
C VAL A 55 -2.00 3.64 -35.44
N LEU A 56 -3.32 3.77 -35.51
CA LEU A 56 -4.11 4.29 -34.40
C LEU A 56 -4.11 3.32 -33.22
N ALA A 57 -4.21 2.01 -33.45
CA ALA A 57 -4.11 1.00 -32.40
C ALA A 57 -2.73 1.01 -31.72
N ILE A 58 -1.65 1.21 -32.48
CA ILE A 58 -0.29 1.36 -31.94
C ILE A 58 -0.15 2.64 -31.08
N ILE A 59 -0.77 3.74 -31.50
CA ILE A 59 -0.77 4.97 -30.71
C ILE A 59 -1.61 4.81 -29.43
N ASP A 60 -2.73 4.08 -29.51
CA ASP A 60 -3.62 3.83 -28.38
C ASP A 60 -2.99 2.88 -27.35
N GLY A 61 -2.24 1.88 -27.81
CA GLY A 61 -1.53 0.91 -26.97
C GLY A 61 -0.14 1.34 -26.48
N TRP A 62 0.22 2.63 -26.56
CA TRP A 62 1.58 3.11 -26.30
C TRP A 62 2.04 2.85 -24.86
N GLY A 63 3.15 2.13 -24.69
CA GLY A 63 3.69 1.75 -23.38
C GLY A 63 4.20 0.32 -23.35
N ASP A 64 4.63 -0.12 -22.16
CA ASP A 64 5.08 -1.50 -21.94
C ASP A 64 3.87 -2.46 -22.00
N CYS A 65 4.00 -3.55 -22.75
CA CYS A 65 2.96 -4.56 -22.87
C CYS A 65 2.71 -5.39 -21.61
N GLU A 66 3.58 -5.24 -20.61
CA GLU A 66 3.40 -5.82 -19.28
C GLU A 66 2.58 -4.92 -18.35
N SER A 67 1.96 -3.83 -18.85
CA SER A 67 1.18 -2.91 -18.01
C SER A 67 -0.24 -3.38 -17.66
N GLU A 68 -0.52 -4.69 -17.67
CA GLU A 68 -1.56 -5.22 -16.77
C GLU A 68 -0.91 -5.47 -15.40
N GLY A 69 -0.73 -4.40 -14.63
CA GLY A 69 -0.14 -4.53 -13.29
C GLY A 69 0.16 -3.24 -12.54
N LEU A 70 0.09 -2.06 -13.18
CA LEU A 70 0.33 -0.77 -12.52
C LEU A 70 -0.95 0.04 -12.42
N GLU A 71 -1.91 -0.42 -11.62
CA GLU A 71 -3.07 0.43 -11.29
C GLU A 71 -2.76 1.19 -10.00
N LEU A 72 -2.67 2.52 -10.10
CA LEU A 72 -2.69 3.40 -8.95
C LEU A 72 -4.10 3.39 -8.36
N ILE A 73 -4.25 2.82 -7.17
CA ILE A 73 -5.53 2.78 -6.43
C ILE A 73 -5.75 4.13 -5.71
N PHE A 74 -4.70 4.69 -5.12
CA PHE A 74 -4.79 5.90 -4.29
C PHE A 74 -3.43 6.59 -4.13
N GLU A 75 -3.43 7.92 -4.12
CA GLU A 75 -2.28 8.75 -3.73
C GLU A 75 -2.69 9.91 -2.82
N GLN A 76 -1.82 10.29 -1.90
CA GLN A 76 -2.01 11.48 -1.05
C GLN A 76 -0.67 12.05 -0.57
N ASN A 77 -0.39 13.30 -0.96
CA ASN A 77 0.84 14.04 -0.65
C ASN A 77 0.60 15.42 -0.01
N PHE A 78 -0.66 15.79 0.25
CA PHE A 78 -1.06 17.02 0.92
C PHE A 78 -0.59 18.35 0.30
N GLU A 79 0.09 18.36 -0.84
CA GLU A 79 0.67 19.56 -1.46
C GLU A 79 -0.38 20.59 -1.91
N HIS A 80 -1.64 20.17 -2.07
CA HIS A 80 -2.77 21.06 -2.34
C HIS A 80 -3.31 21.77 -1.08
N ARG A 81 -2.90 21.33 0.11
CA ARG A 81 -3.37 21.88 1.39
C ARG A 81 -2.54 23.09 1.83
N GLN A 82 -3.05 23.78 2.85
CA GLN A 82 -2.36 24.87 3.55
C GLN A 82 -2.11 24.46 5.00
N ALA A 83 -1.04 24.99 5.59
CA ALA A 83 -0.70 24.66 6.97
C ALA A 83 -1.79 25.15 7.92
N GLY A 84 -2.22 24.31 8.84
CA GLY A 84 -3.35 24.58 9.72
C GLY A 84 -4.01 23.32 10.26
N ALA A 85 -5.15 23.51 10.93
CA ALA A 85 -5.97 22.40 11.40
C ALA A 85 -6.49 21.58 10.21
N TYR A 86 -6.58 20.26 10.39
CA TYR A 86 -7.14 19.34 9.41
C TYR A 86 -8.48 18.83 9.93
N ASP A 87 -9.57 19.13 9.21
CA ASP A 87 -10.95 18.84 9.64
C ASP A 87 -11.58 17.69 8.83
N GLU A 88 -12.82 17.33 9.18
CA GLU A 88 -13.54 16.21 8.54
C GLU A 88 -13.83 16.48 7.05
N GLU A 89 -14.00 17.73 6.63
CA GLU A 89 -14.22 18.05 5.21
C GLU A 89 -12.94 17.77 4.41
N MET A 90 -11.78 18.15 4.97
CA MET A 90 -10.49 17.79 4.37
C MET A 90 -10.25 16.28 4.37
N LEU A 91 -10.61 15.57 5.45
CA LEU A 91 -10.55 14.11 5.49
C LEU A 91 -11.38 13.47 4.37
N ASP A 92 -12.61 13.93 4.19
CA ASP A 92 -13.52 13.39 3.18
C ASP A 92 -12.97 13.58 1.76
N GLU A 93 -12.40 14.74 1.48
CA GLU A 93 -11.76 15.06 0.20
C GLU A 93 -10.49 14.25 -0.05
N ASP A 94 -9.64 14.06 0.97
CA ASP A 94 -8.31 13.48 0.81
C ASP A 94 -8.28 11.95 0.90
N TRP A 95 -9.31 11.31 1.48
CA TRP A 95 -9.31 9.88 1.81
C TRP A 95 -10.58 9.13 1.38
N ASN A 96 -11.16 9.50 0.23
CA ASN A 96 -12.36 8.85 -0.34
C ASN A 96 -13.55 8.79 0.63
N ALA A 97 -13.84 9.88 1.34
CA ALA A 97 -14.97 10.02 2.25
C ALA A 97 -15.11 8.87 3.28
N PRO A 98 -14.15 8.69 4.20
CA PRO A 98 -14.23 7.65 5.22
C PRO A 98 -15.54 7.72 6.02
N THR A 99 -16.26 6.61 6.13
CA THR A 99 -17.53 6.56 6.88
C THR A 99 -17.41 6.80 8.40
N TRP A 100 -16.17 6.80 8.91
CA TRP A 100 -15.85 6.96 10.32
C TRP A 100 -14.39 7.41 10.48
N SER A 101 -14.18 8.27 11.47
CA SER A 101 -12.87 8.75 11.90
C SER A 101 -12.77 8.86 13.42
N GLN A 102 -11.55 8.98 13.93
CA GLN A 102 -11.21 9.35 15.30
C GLN A 102 -10.00 10.29 15.30
N GLY A 103 -9.99 11.28 16.19
CA GLY A 103 -8.88 12.22 16.37
C GLY A 103 -8.94 13.49 15.52
N ILE A 104 -9.72 13.49 14.44
CA ILE A 104 -9.92 14.66 13.56
C ILE A 104 -10.72 15.72 14.33
N ASP A 105 -11.96 15.42 14.72
CA ASP A 105 -12.80 16.29 15.57
C ASP A 105 -12.19 16.62 16.95
N ASP A 106 -11.25 15.80 17.44
CA ASP A 106 -10.52 16.07 18.69
C ASP A 106 -9.38 17.10 18.50
N GLY A 107 -9.11 17.54 17.27
CA GLY A 107 -8.05 18.49 16.93
C GLY A 107 -6.65 17.90 16.99
N ARG A 108 -6.50 16.58 16.80
CA ARG A 108 -5.20 15.89 16.85
C ARG A 108 -4.50 15.78 15.50
N VAL A 109 -5.07 16.35 14.45
CA VAL A 109 -4.51 16.30 13.10
C VAL A 109 -4.40 17.70 12.50
N SER A 110 -3.28 17.95 11.84
CA SER A 110 -2.99 19.24 11.20
C SER A 110 -2.11 19.04 9.97
N ILE A 111 -2.11 20.01 9.06
CA ILE A 111 -1.16 20.12 7.97
C ILE A 111 -0.02 21.05 8.41
N VAL A 112 1.22 20.63 8.16
CA VAL A 112 2.43 21.41 8.47
C VAL A 112 3.33 21.53 7.25
N GLU A 113 4.03 22.66 7.13
CA GLU A 113 5.16 22.79 6.21
C GLU A 113 6.36 22.00 6.76
N THR A 114 6.99 21.17 5.93
CA THR A 114 8.20 20.44 6.33
C THR A 114 9.42 21.36 6.44
N ASP A 115 10.46 20.92 7.16
CA ASP A 115 11.65 21.74 7.47
C ASP A 115 12.42 22.25 6.23
N ASP A 116 12.25 21.63 5.06
CA ASP A 116 12.81 22.07 3.78
C ASP A 116 12.00 23.21 3.12
N GLY A 117 10.81 23.52 3.65
CA GLY A 117 9.90 24.54 3.16
C GLY A 117 9.33 24.25 1.77
N GLN A 118 9.38 22.99 1.34
CA GLN A 118 8.97 22.59 -0.01
C GLN A 118 7.80 21.63 -0.05
N ASN A 119 7.50 20.94 1.07
CA ASN A 119 6.43 19.95 1.12
C ASN A 119 5.45 20.22 2.27
N MET A 120 4.28 19.61 2.15
CA MET A 120 3.21 19.62 3.15
C MET A 120 3.05 18.23 3.72
N ALA A 121 2.97 18.11 5.04
CA ALA A 121 2.80 16.82 5.70
C ALA A 121 1.60 16.81 6.65
N LEU A 122 1.02 15.63 6.82
CA LEU A 122 0.02 15.37 7.83
C LEU A 122 0.70 15.13 9.18
N ALA A 123 0.55 16.08 10.10
CA ALA A 123 1.03 15.97 11.47
C ALA A 123 -0.06 15.37 12.37
N VAL A 124 0.27 14.27 13.05
CA VAL A 124 -0.60 13.59 14.01
C VAL A 124 -0.06 13.77 15.43
N LEU A 125 -0.89 14.33 16.31
CA LEU A 125 -0.60 14.57 17.71
C LEU A 125 -0.99 13.36 18.58
N TYR A 126 -0.09 13.00 19.50
CA TYR A 126 -0.27 12.01 20.54
C TYR A 126 -0.14 12.74 21.90
N PRO A 127 -1.27 13.14 22.53
CA PRO A 127 -1.23 13.97 23.74
C PRO A 127 -0.55 13.28 24.92
N GLU A 128 0.11 14.07 25.79
CA GLU A 128 0.77 13.61 27.02
C GLU A 128 -0.17 12.76 27.91
N GLY A 129 0.33 11.63 28.40
CA GLY A 129 -0.37 10.76 29.35
C GLY A 129 -1.39 9.81 28.73
N GLU A 130 -1.68 9.93 27.44
CA GLU A 130 -2.72 9.18 26.75
C GLU A 130 -2.20 7.89 26.09
N TYR A 131 -3.09 6.90 25.98
CA TYR A 131 -2.85 5.60 25.35
C TYR A 131 -4.17 4.99 24.84
N GLY A 132 -4.06 3.93 24.04
CA GLY A 132 -5.21 3.24 23.47
C GLY A 132 -5.78 3.97 22.25
N THR A 133 -6.93 3.53 21.77
CA THR A 133 -7.46 3.97 20.47
C THR A 133 -8.21 5.30 20.51
N SER A 134 -8.65 5.76 21.69
CA SER A 134 -9.61 6.88 21.77
C SER A 134 -8.96 8.25 21.95
N ASN A 135 -7.82 8.33 22.66
CA ASN A 135 -7.30 9.60 23.16
C ASN A 135 -5.94 9.98 22.58
N THR A 136 -5.36 9.16 21.71
CA THR A 136 -4.01 9.39 21.17
C THR A 136 -3.95 9.02 19.69
N GLY A 137 -3.34 9.90 18.90
CA GLY A 137 -3.28 9.81 17.45
C GLY A 137 -4.65 9.89 16.78
N CYS A 138 -4.80 9.22 15.64
CA CYS A 138 -5.99 9.29 14.81
C CYS A 138 -6.23 7.99 14.04
N GLN A 139 -7.46 7.79 13.59
CA GLN A 139 -7.86 6.59 12.87
C GLN A 139 -8.97 6.86 11.84
N TRP A 140 -8.89 6.22 10.68
CA TRP A 140 -9.97 6.10 9.68
C TRP A 140 -9.66 4.94 8.72
N LYS A 141 -10.63 4.53 7.92
CA LYS A 141 -10.42 3.52 6.88
C LYS A 141 -10.65 4.12 5.50
N LEU A 142 -9.67 3.97 4.62
CA LEU A 142 -9.82 4.14 3.18
C LEU A 142 -10.19 2.77 2.61
N LEU A 143 -11.40 2.62 2.09
CA LEU A 143 -11.84 1.39 1.43
C LEU A 143 -11.66 1.53 -0.09
N PHE A 144 -11.21 0.46 -0.72
CA PHE A 144 -11.09 0.39 -2.17
C PHE A 144 -12.45 0.15 -2.82
N GLU A 145 -12.60 0.52 -4.09
CA GLU A 145 -13.84 0.25 -4.84
C GLU A 145 -14.03 -1.25 -5.09
N GLU A 146 -12.93 -1.98 -5.23
CA GLU A 146 -12.89 -3.43 -5.37
C GLU A 146 -11.75 -4.06 -4.56
N SER A 147 -11.84 -5.37 -4.37
CA SER A 147 -10.84 -6.16 -3.67
C SER A 147 -9.69 -6.53 -4.60
N HIS A 148 -8.45 -6.39 -4.13
CA HIS A 148 -7.26 -6.74 -4.92
C HIS A 148 -6.51 -7.94 -4.32
N GLU A 149 -6.03 -8.83 -5.19
CA GLU A 149 -5.25 -10.01 -4.79
C GLU A 149 -3.81 -9.64 -4.40
N CYS A 150 -3.32 -8.49 -4.86
CA CYS A 150 -2.03 -7.98 -4.47
C CYS A 150 -2.01 -6.45 -4.43
N VAL A 151 -1.41 -5.89 -3.37
CA VAL A 151 -1.30 -4.44 -3.17
C VAL A 151 0.04 -4.10 -2.53
N VAL A 152 0.64 -3.03 -3.05
CA VAL A 152 1.76 -2.32 -2.44
C VAL A 152 1.26 -1.04 -1.80
N LEU A 153 1.47 -0.90 -0.50
CA LEU A 153 1.33 0.36 0.24
C LEU A 153 2.71 0.96 0.47
N SER A 154 2.89 2.22 0.11
CA SER A 154 4.05 3.02 0.52
C SER A 154 3.61 4.34 1.14
N TYR A 155 4.38 4.82 2.12
CA TYR A 155 4.26 6.16 2.68
C TYR A 155 5.56 6.55 3.37
N ARG A 156 5.74 7.84 3.58
CA ARG A 156 6.81 8.39 4.41
C ARG A 156 6.30 8.69 5.81
N LEU A 157 7.18 8.52 6.77
CA LEU A 157 6.92 8.94 8.14
C LEU A 157 8.15 9.52 8.81
N ARG A 158 7.93 10.48 9.73
CA ARG A 158 8.97 11.08 10.55
C ARG A 158 8.45 11.27 11.97
N PHE A 159 9.07 10.57 12.90
CA PHE A 159 8.91 10.83 14.33
C PHE A 159 9.61 12.15 14.66
N GLU A 160 8.94 13.12 15.28
CA GLU A 160 9.60 14.39 15.64
C GLU A 160 10.73 14.17 16.66
N SER A 161 11.79 14.97 16.60
CA SER A 161 12.95 14.81 17.49
C SER A 161 12.94 15.83 18.63
N PRO A 162 13.13 15.40 19.89
CA PRO A 162 13.22 14.01 20.36
C PRO A 162 11.84 13.33 20.46
N PHE A 163 11.76 12.02 20.23
CA PHE A 163 10.54 11.21 20.40
C PHE A 163 10.74 10.18 21.53
N ASP A 164 9.78 10.03 22.44
CA ASP A 164 9.72 8.93 23.40
C ASP A 164 8.82 7.80 22.90
N PHE A 165 9.42 6.70 22.44
CA PHE A 165 8.70 5.55 21.92
C PHE A 165 7.93 4.76 23.00
N VAL A 166 8.26 4.92 24.29
CA VAL A 166 7.69 4.18 25.42
C VAL A 166 7.74 2.66 25.16
N LYS A 167 6.59 2.04 24.86
CA LYS A 167 6.45 0.61 24.55
C LYS A 167 6.04 0.35 23.11
N GLY A 168 5.69 1.38 22.35
CA GLY A 168 5.21 1.25 21.01
C GLY A 168 3.80 1.78 20.75
N GLY A 169 3.42 1.68 19.49
CA GLY A 169 2.11 2.08 18.99
C GLY A 169 1.85 1.51 17.61
N LYS A 170 0.72 1.89 17.03
CA LYS A 170 0.28 1.42 15.71
C LYS A 170 0.64 2.41 14.61
N LEU A 171 0.92 1.89 13.43
CA LEU A 171 1.10 2.64 12.19
C LEU A 171 0.14 2.08 11.12
N PRO A 172 -0.15 2.88 10.08
CA PRO A 172 -1.02 2.47 8.99
C PRO A 172 -0.63 1.13 8.34
N GLY A 173 -1.63 0.43 7.79
CA GLY A 173 -1.41 -0.74 6.94
C GLY A 173 -2.69 -1.37 6.42
N LEU A 174 -2.54 -2.40 5.61
CA LEU A 174 -3.60 -2.99 4.80
C LEU A 174 -4.55 -3.89 5.61
N ILE A 175 -5.80 -3.99 5.13
CA ILE A 175 -6.87 -4.81 5.71
C ILE A 175 -7.66 -5.54 4.62
N GLY A 176 -8.31 -6.64 5.02
CA GLY A 176 -9.29 -7.35 4.21
C GLY A 176 -10.39 -8.00 5.05
N GLY A 177 -11.55 -8.24 4.44
CA GLY A 177 -12.77 -8.67 5.10
C GLY A 177 -13.18 -7.69 6.20
N GLU A 178 -13.44 -8.20 7.40
CA GLU A 178 -13.78 -7.38 8.56
C GLU A 178 -12.61 -6.47 9.05
N GLY A 179 -11.38 -6.72 8.59
CA GLY A 179 -10.19 -6.00 9.05
C GLY A 179 -9.90 -6.28 10.53
N ASN A 180 -9.81 -7.56 10.91
CA ASN A 180 -9.74 -8.03 12.29
C ASN A 180 -8.64 -7.33 13.11
N THR A 181 -9.02 -6.81 14.28
CA THR A 181 -8.11 -6.18 15.26
C THR A 181 -8.61 -6.39 16.69
N GLY A 182 -7.87 -5.95 17.70
CA GLY A 182 -8.36 -5.90 19.08
C GLY A 182 -8.32 -7.23 19.85
N GLY A 183 -8.01 -8.33 19.17
CA GLY A 183 -7.89 -9.66 19.76
C GLY A 183 -8.89 -10.64 19.17
N GLY A 184 -8.65 -11.93 19.36
CA GLY A 184 -9.33 -12.99 18.64
C GLY A 184 -8.54 -13.37 17.38
N ILE A 185 -8.41 -14.68 17.17
CA ILE A 185 -7.75 -15.24 15.98
C ILE A 185 -8.80 -15.26 14.86
N PRO A 186 -8.55 -14.63 13.71
CA PRO A 186 -9.42 -14.74 12.55
C PRO A 186 -9.64 -16.20 12.15
N ASP A 187 -10.80 -16.55 11.61
CA ASP A 187 -11.09 -17.94 11.22
C ASP A 187 -10.81 -18.24 9.75
N GLY A 188 -10.46 -17.21 8.97
CA GLY A 188 -10.16 -17.30 7.53
C GLY A 188 -11.39 -17.05 6.66
N THR A 189 -12.57 -16.90 7.26
CA THR A 189 -13.82 -16.57 6.57
C THR A 189 -14.35 -15.18 6.96
N ASP A 190 -13.71 -14.52 7.92
CA ASP A 190 -14.07 -13.21 8.45
C ASP A 190 -13.20 -12.07 7.90
N GLY A 191 -11.88 -12.15 8.05
CA GLY A 191 -10.96 -11.10 7.58
C GLY A 191 -9.56 -11.18 8.16
N TRP A 192 -8.77 -10.13 7.95
CA TRP A 192 -7.38 -10.04 8.40
C TRP A 192 -6.93 -8.58 8.46
N SER A 193 -5.82 -8.31 9.15
CA SER A 193 -5.15 -7.01 9.07
C SER A 193 -3.64 -7.16 9.14
N ALA A 194 -2.90 -6.34 8.38
CA ALA A 194 -1.44 -6.29 8.41
C ALA A 194 -1.00 -4.84 8.58
N ARG A 195 -1.10 -4.34 9.81
CA ARG A 195 -0.67 -2.98 10.17
C ARG A 195 0.78 -2.96 10.60
N MET A 196 1.40 -1.79 10.63
CA MET A 196 2.74 -1.63 11.19
C MET A 196 2.70 -1.24 12.67
N MET A 197 3.83 -1.39 13.35
CA MET A 197 4.07 -0.89 14.70
C MET A 197 5.48 -0.34 14.84
N TRP A 198 5.62 0.64 15.73
CA TRP A 198 6.88 0.86 16.44
C TRP A 198 6.82 0.18 17.81
N ARG A 199 7.99 -0.12 18.37
CA ARG A 199 8.20 -0.59 19.75
C ARG A 199 9.16 0.33 20.49
N THR A 200 9.54 -0.09 21.69
CA THR A 200 10.62 0.53 22.45
C THR A 200 11.85 0.74 21.57
N ASP A 201 12.54 1.87 21.76
CA ASP A 201 13.72 2.28 20.99
C ASP A 201 13.49 2.49 19.48
N GLY A 202 12.24 2.47 19.01
CA GLY A 202 11.90 2.69 17.60
C GLY A 202 11.87 1.42 16.76
N ASP A 203 12.02 0.24 17.38
CA ASP A 203 11.97 -1.08 16.72
C ASP A 203 10.75 -1.21 15.79
N ILE A 204 10.99 -1.66 14.55
CA ILE A 204 10.00 -1.70 13.47
C ILE A 204 9.44 -3.11 13.26
N MET A 205 8.14 -3.23 13.03
CA MET A 205 7.53 -4.50 12.63
C MET A 205 6.18 -4.35 11.91
N ASN A 206 5.80 -5.40 11.18
CA ASN A 206 4.38 -5.66 10.90
C ASN A 206 3.73 -6.37 12.12
N TYR A 207 2.45 -6.08 12.33
CA TYR A 207 1.60 -6.66 13.35
C TYR A 207 0.33 -7.20 12.71
N VAL A 208 0.29 -8.52 12.52
CA VAL A 208 -0.59 -9.15 11.55
C VAL A 208 -1.62 -10.03 12.25
N TYR A 209 -2.91 -9.78 12.00
CA TYR A 209 -3.98 -10.71 12.35
C TYR A 209 -4.24 -11.64 11.18
N HIS A 210 -4.11 -12.95 11.40
CA HIS A 210 -4.34 -13.97 10.39
C HIS A 210 -4.71 -15.31 11.05
N PRO A 211 -5.35 -16.24 10.33
CA PRO A 211 -5.83 -17.50 10.88
C PRO A 211 -4.81 -18.40 11.59
N ASP A 212 -3.54 -18.28 11.22
CA ASP A 212 -2.43 -19.09 11.77
C ASP A 212 -1.62 -18.35 12.84
N GLN A 213 -2.06 -17.16 13.29
CA GLN A 213 -1.31 -16.38 14.27
C GLN A 213 -1.13 -17.17 15.58
N PRO A 214 0.05 -17.08 16.23
CA PRO A 214 0.40 -17.95 17.35
C PRO A 214 -0.32 -17.60 18.66
N GLU A 215 -0.81 -16.37 18.79
CA GLU A 215 -1.40 -15.84 20.01
C GLU A 215 -2.76 -15.16 19.73
N ASN A 216 -3.48 -14.82 20.80
CA ASN A 216 -4.80 -14.16 20.69
C ASN A 216 -4.75 -12.77 20.04
N TYR A 217 -3.57 -12.17 19.91
CA TYR A 217 -3.39 -10.88 19.26
C TYR A 217 -2.43 -11.05 18.08
N GLY A 218 -2.33 -10.02 17.22
CA GLY A 218 -1.56 -10.12 15.98
C GLY A 218 -0.12 -10.59 16.16
N GLU A 219 0.35 -11.36 15.19
CA GLU A 219 1.73 -11.85 15.10
C GLU A 219 2.69 -10.67 14.89
N ASN A 220 3.79 -10.66 15.65
CA ASN A 220 4.84 -9.66 15.51
C ASN A 220 5.86 -10.15 14.47
N MET A 221 6.07 -9.39 13.39
CA MET A 221 7.04 -9.69 12.34
C MET A 221 8.06 -8.55 12.25
N TYR A 222 9.16 -8.67 13.00
CA TYR A 222 10.19 -7.64 13.10
C TYR A 222 10.94 -7.45 11.79
N TRP A 223 11.12 -6.19 11.40
CA TRP A 223 11.96 -5.79 10.28
C TRP A 223 13.42 -5.88 10.68
N GLN A 224 14.20 -6.60 9.90
CA GLN A 224 15.57 -6.95 10.26
C GLN A 224 16.51 -6.81 9.07
N SER A 225 17.74 -6.40 9.36
CA SER A 225 18.87 -6.50 8.43
C SER A 225 20.03 -7.18 9.16
N ASP A 226 20.66 -8.17 8.52
CA ASP A 226 21.78 -8.94 9.09
C ASP A 226 21.51 -9.51 10.50
N GLY A 227 20.25 -9.90 10.77
CA GLY A 227 19.82 -10.47 12.05
C GLY A 227 19.69 -9.45 13.19
N GLN A 228 19.67 -8.15 12.88
CA GLN A 228 19.42 -7.07 13.83
C GLN A 228 18.08 -6.41 13.52
N THR A 229 17.28 -6.14 14.56
CA THR A 229 16.04 -5.37 14.43
C THR A 229 16.36 -3.94 14.01
N LEU A 230 15.67 -3.46 12.98
CA LEU A 230 15.78 -2.08 12.51
C LEU A 230 14.91 -1.15 13.35
N GLN A 231 15.31 0.11 13.42
CA GLN A 231 14.70 1.14 14.26
C GLN A 231 14.42 2.40 13.45
N PHE A 232 13.29 3.04 13.72
CA PHE A 232 13.05 4.41 13.27
C PHE A 232 13.94 5.38 14.03
N ILE A 233 14.51 6.35 13.32
CA ILE A 233 15.39 7.37 13.89
C ILE A 233 14.62 8.69 14.00
N PRO A 234 14.32 9.18 15.23
CA PRO A 234 13.61 10.45 15.39
C PRO A 234 14.31 11.62 14.71
N GLY A 235 13.52 12.42 14.00
CA GLY A 235 13.98 13.55 13.20
C GLY A 235 14.37 13.20 11.77
N GLN A 236 14.35 11.93 11.38
CA GLN A 236 14.57 11.48 10.00
C GLN A 236 13.26 11.04 9.35
N TRP A 237 13.10 11.41 8.08
CA TRP A 237 12.09 10.79 7.23
C TRP A 237 12.55 9.38 6.87
N HIS A 238 11.62 8.43 6.97
CA HIS A 238 11.80 7.07 6.50
C HIS A 238 10.73 6.75 5.48
N ASP A 239 11.16 6.14 4.37
CA ASP A 239 10.27 5.54 3.39
C ASP A 239 9.92 4.13 3.86
N VAL A 240 8.64 3.87 4.12
CA VAL A 240 8.17 2.51 4.38
C VAL A 240 7.33 2.03 3.21
N LYS A 241 7.58 0.78 2.82
CA LYS A 241 6.78 0.07 1.82
C LYS A 241 6.47 -1.30 2.35
N HIS A 242 5.24 -1.76 2.21
CA HIS A 242 4.94 -3.18 2.34
C HIS A 242 4.00 -3.66 1.23
N GLU A 243 4.27 -4.87 0.78
CA GLU A 243 3.56 -5.58 -0.28
C GLU A 243 2.88 -6.78 0.35
N ILE A 244 1.61 -7.00 0.01
CA ILE A 244 0.86 -8.17 0.43
C ILE A 244 0.29 -8.85 -0.79
N THR A 245 0.56 -10.14 -0.93
CA THR A 245 -0.10 -11.01 -1.90
C THR A 245 -0.99 -11.98 -1.16
N MET A 246 -2.25 -12.05 -1.56
CA MET A 246 -3.21 -12.96 -0.98
C MET A 246 -2.85 -14.41 -1.27
N ASN A 247 -3.18 -15.29 -0.34
CA ASN A 247 -3.05 -16.71 -0.52
C ASN A 247 -4.19 -17.26 -1.39
N THR A 248 -3.93 -18.38 -2.07
CA THR A 248 -4.98 -19.26 -2.58
C THR A 248 -5.85 -19.71 -1.40
N PRO A 249 -7.19 -19.61 -1.47
CA PRO A 249 -8.07 -19.94 -0.34
C PRO A 249 -7.73 -21.30 0.31
N GLY A 250 -7.39 -21.26 1.62
CA GLY A 250 -7.06 -22.43 2.42
C GLY A 250 -5.61 -22.92 2.35
N LEU A 251 -4.75 -22.28 1.55
CA LEU A 251 -3.33 -22.60 1.43
C LEU A 251 -2.45 -21.53 2.10
N ASN A 252 -1.22 -21.91 2.46
CA ASN A 252 -0.18 -21.05 3.02
C ASN A 252 0.80 -20.62 1.92
N ASP A 253 0.30 -19.93 0.90
CA ASP A 253 1.06 -19.48 -0.28
C ASP A 253 0.95 -17.98 -0.54
N GLY A 254 0.38 -17.21 0.39
CA GLY A 254 0.40 -15.75 0.38
C GLY A 254 1.70 -15.19 0.95
N SER A 255 1.90 -13.88 0.81
CA SER A 255 3.13 -13.22 1.21
C SER A 255 2.93 -11.86 1.89
N ILE A 256 3.92 -11.49 2.71
CA ILE A 256 4.16 -10.11 3.17
C ILE A 256 5.62 -9.79 2.93
N ARG A 257 5.88 -8.68 2.26
CA ARG A 257 7.24 -8.11 2.13
C ARG A 257 7.26 -6.69 2.64
N GLY A 258 8.38 -6.27 3.20
CA GLY A 258 8.58 -4.94 3.77
C GLY A 258 9.92 -4.35 3.37
N TRP A 259 9.92 -3.06 3.01
CA TRP A 259 11.12 -2.30 2.69
C TRP A 259 11.20 -1.05 3.56
N LEU A 260 12.41 -0.76 4.04
CA LEU A 260 12.77 0.47 4.73
C LEU A 260 13.81 1.21 3.89
N ASP A 261 13.52 2.45 3.51
CA ASP A 261 14.43 3.32 2.75
C ASP A 261 14.97 2.63 1.47
N GLY A 262 14.10 1.85 0.81
CA GLY A 262 14.38 1.12 -0.43
C GLY A 262 14.95 -0.30 -0.27
N GLU A 263 15.36 -0.72 0.93
CA GLU A 263 15.97 -2.02 1.18
C GLU A 263 14.95 -3.04 1.68
N LEU A 264 14.97 -4.28 1.16
CA LEU A 264 14.07 -5.37 1.61
C LEU A 264 14.51 -5.88 2.99
N VAL A 265 13.62 -5.76 3.98
CA VAL A 265 13.93 -6.01 5.41
C VAL A 265 12.96 -6.98 6.09
N LEU A 266 11.90 -7.37 5.39
CA LEU A 266 10.96 -8.41 5.80
C LEU A 266 10.52 -9.18 4.56
N GLU A 267 10.54 -10.51 4.63
CA GLU A 267 9.89 -11.38 3.65
C GLU A 267 9.31 -12.61 4.36
N ARG A 268 8.01 -12.83 4.18
CA ARG A 268 7.26 -14.02 4.58
C ARG A 268 6.45 -14.49 3.38
N THR A 269 6.54 -15.77 3.05
CA THR A 269 5.90 -16.37 1.85
C THR A 269 5.05 -17.59 2.19
N ASP A 270 4.78 -17.79 3.48
CA ASP A 270 4.01 -18.89 4.05
C ASP A 270 2.70 -18.40 4.69
N MET A 271 2.18 -17.27 4.21
CA MET A 271 1.01 -16.62 4.80
C MET A 271 -0.29 -17.27 4.33
N ARG A 272 -1.21 -17.45 5.27
CA ARG A 272 -2.63 -17.74 5.00
C ARG A 272 -3.45 -16.62 5.62
N PHE A 273 -4.14 -15.85 4.80
CA PHE A 273 -5.02 -14.75 5.20
C PHE A 273 -6.50 -15.16 5.14
N ARG A 274 -6.87 -16.02 4.17
CA ARG A 274 -8.27 -16.40 3.90
C ARG A 274 -8.44 -17.86 3.50
N ASP A 275 -9.65 -18.38 3.72
CA ASP A 275 -10.13 -19.72 3.34
C ASP A 275 -11.25 -19.66 2.28
N ILE A 276 -11.73 -18.46 1.94
CA ILE A 276 -12.74 -18.18 0.91
C ILE A 276 -12.25 -17.06 -0.02
N ALA A 277 -12.86 -16.91 -1.19
CA ALA A 277 -12.48 -15.89 -2.17
C ALA A 277 -13.28 -14.57 -2.06
N ASP A 278 -14.18 -14.48 -1.07
CA ASP A 278 -15.17 -13.39 -0.97
C ASP A 278 -14.58 -12.03 -0.57
N PHE A 279 -13.36 -12.02 -0.04
CA PHE A 279 -12.60 -10.80 0.30
C PHE A 279 -11.12 -11.01 -0.04
N ALA A 280 -10.40 -9.93 -0.31
CA ALA A 280 -8.96 -9.95 -0.57
C ALA A 280 -8.29 -8.83 0.23
N ILE A 281 -7.61 -7.90 -0.43
CA ILE A 281 -7.13 -6.64 0.15
C ILE A 281 -8.18 -5.58 -0.20
N ASP A 282 -8.88 -5.07 0.82
CA ASP A 282 -10.09 -4.24 0.63
C ASP A 282 -9.87 -2.78 1.03
N GLY A 283 -8.73 -2.46 1.64
CA GLY A 283 -8.44 -1.09 2.02
C GLY A 283 -7.19 -0.89 2.86
N LEU A 284 -6.95 0.38 3.16
CA LEU A 284 -5.98 0.86 4.12
C LEU A 284 -6.68 1.22 5.43
N TYR A 285 -6.15 0.71 6.54
CA TYR A 285 -6.49 1.22 7.86
C TYR A 285 -5.41 2.20 8.31
N PHE A 286 -5.65 3.50 8.10
CA PHE A 286 -4.85 4.53 8.75
C PHE A 286 -5.20 4.51 10.23
N SER A 287 -4.36 3.89 11.03
CA SER A 287 -4.59 3.70 12.46
C SER A 287 -3.28 3.91 13.19
N THR A 288 -3.17 5.05 13.87
CA THR A 288 -1.98 5.37 14.63
C THR A 288 -2.30 5.89 16.01
N PHE A 289 -1.67 5.28 17.01
CA PHE A 289 -1.89 5.56 18.43
C PHE A 289 -0.81 4.91 19.29
N PHE A 290 -0.50 5.49 20.45
CA PHE A 290 0.30 4.82 21.48
C PHE A 290 -0.53 3.70 22.13
N GLY A 291 -0.02 2.48 22.09
CA GLY A 291 -0.94 1.34 22.03
C GLY A 291 -0.54 0.09 22.80
N GLY A 292 -1.24 -0.11 23.90
CA GLY A 292 -1.62 -1.39 24.48
C GLY A 292 -2.74 -1.13 25.48
N GLY A 293 -3.13 -2.12 26.28
CA GLY A 293 -4.33 -2.01 27.14
C GLY A 293 -4.10 -1.36 28.52
N SER A 294 -3.02 -0.62 28.76
CA SER A 294 -2.72 -0.09 30.10
C SER A 294 -1.92 1.21 30.10
N SER A 295 -1.93 1.92 31.23
CA SER A 295 -1.18 3.18 31.43
C SER A 295 0.34 3.04 31.28
N SER A 296 0.89 1.82 31.23
CA SER A 296 2.31 1.63 30.92
C SER A 296 2.66 1.90 29.45
N TRP A 297 1.67 2.22 28.62
CA TRP A 297 1.78 2.61 27.23
C TRP A 297 1.60 4.11 27.01
N SER A 298 1.26 4.87 28.07
CA SER A 298 1.05 6.31 28.00
C SER A 298 2.28 7.04 27.48
N THR A 299 2.06 7.97 26.56
CA THR A 299 3.04 9.01 26.20
C THR A 299 3.52 9.75 27.45
N THR A 300 4.79 10.18 27.46
CA THR A 300 5.38 10.92 28.59
C THR A 300 5.34 12.44 28.42
N LYS A 301 5.01 12.90 27.21
CA LYS A 301 4.81 14.28 26.78
C LYS A 301 3.95 14.25 25.50
N ASP A 302 3.56 15.41 24.99
CA ASP A 302 3.02 15.50 23.63
C ASP A 302 4.09 15.01 22.63
N GLU A 303 3.68 14.07 21.79
CA GLU A 303 4.50 13.52 20.71
C GLU A 303 3.81 13.78 19.37
N THR A 304 4.60 13.84 18.29
CA THR A 304 4.10 14.05 16.93
C THR A 304 4.77 13.09 15.97
N ILE A 305 3.98 12.52 15.05
CA ILE A 305 4.48 11.81 13.87
C ILE A 305 3.95 12.54 12.64
N LEU A 306 4.84 12.85 11.71
CA LEU A 306 4.51 13.37 10.40
C LEU A 306 4.35 12.22 9.43
N PHE A 307 3.33 12.26 8.58
CA PHE A 307 3.08 11.31 7.50
C PHE A 307 2.93 12.04 6.17
N ASP A 308 3.39 11.42 5.10
CA ASP A 308 3.39 12.03 3.78
C ASP A 308 3.53 10.98 2.66
N ASP A 309 3.32 11.37 1.40
CA ASP A 309 3.53 10.59 0.19
C ASP A 309 2.92 9.17 0.23
N PHE A 310 1.64 9.07 0.60
CA PHE A 310 0.92 7.79 0.50
C PHE A 310 0.73 7.40 -0.96
N THR A 311 1.04 6.15 -1.29
CA THR A 311 0.74 5.53 -2.58
C THR A 311 0.24 4.11 -2.34
N ILE A 312 -0.81 3.72 -3.05
CA ILE A 312 -1.38 2.38 -3.05
C ILE A 312 -1.54 1.92 -4.50
N GLN A 313 -0.94 0.80 -4.85
CA GLN A 313 -0.95 0.27 -6.23
C GLN A 313 -1.00 -1.26 -6.28
N THR A 314 -1.40 -1.83 -7.41
CA THR A 314 -1.48 -3.28 -7.65
C THR A 314 -0.19 -3.92 -8.16
N ASP A 315 0.90 -3.16 -8.21
CA ASP A 315 2.20 -3.55 -8.77
C ASP A 315 3.01 -4.46 -7.83
N CYS A 316 2.81 -5.76 -7.94
CA CYS A 316 3.53 -6.74 -7.16
C CYS A 316 4.55 -7.52 -8.00
N HIS A 317 5.74 -7.76 -7.45
CA HIS A 317 6.88 -8.37 -8.15
C HIS A 317 7.29 -9.76 -7.63
#